data_AF-D1J707-F1
#
_entry.id   AF-D1J707-F1
#
_cell.length_a   1.000
_cell.length_b   1.000
_cell.length_c   1.000
_cell.angle_alpha   90.00
_cell.angle_beta   90.00
_cell.angle_gamma   90.00
#
_symmetry.space_group_name_H-M   'P 1'
#
loop_
_entity.id
_entity.type
_entity.pdbx_description
1 polymer ?
#
loop_
_entity_poly.entity_id
_entity_poly.type
_entity_poly.pdbx_seq_one_letter_code
_entity_poly.pdbx_strand_id
1 'polypeptide(L)'
;MSHYTSIKTKYTNPTILKKVITKLGHPYVEHNFNKNIEVPLNSSKTLKSNIYSNLNQNYLAFVLNNLSYSIITDSQSWTQKERINIFLKKIELNYGYSETITQALDLGFIRSKVFTTNKKNNRFIFQRYVEIKR
;
A
#
# COMPACT_ATOMS: atom_id res chain seq x y z
N MET A 1 -3.04 -10.82 25.24
CA MET A 1 -3.62 -9.54 24.78
C MET A 1 -2.99 -9.21 23.44
N SER A 2 -3.77 -9.02 22.37
CA SER A 2 -3.24 -8.57 21.08
C SER A 2 -2.91 -7.09 21.17
N HIS A 3 -1.64 -6.73 20.95
CA HIS A 3 -1.20 -5.33 20.97
C HIS A 3 -1.25 -4.78 19.54
N TYR A 4 -2.44 -4.32 19.13
CA TYR A 4 -2.57 -3.62 17.86
C TYR A 4 -1.78 -2.31 17.91
N THR A 5 -0.92 -2.13 16.92
CA THR A 5 -0.11 -0.93 16.73
C THR A 5 -0.67 -0.11 15.59
N SER A 6 -0.69 1.22 15.77
CA SER A 6 -1.03 2.18 14.73
C SER A 6 0.24 2.80 14.17
N ILE A 7 0.46 2.63 12.86
CA ILE A 7 1.59 3.19 12.13
C ILE A 7 1.05 4.36 11.29
N LYS A 8 1.52 5.58 11.58
CA LYS A 8 1.16 6.75 10.77
C LYS A 8 1.86 6.68 9.41
N THR A 9 1.11 6.92 8.33
CA THR A 9 1.67 6.96 6.97
C THR A 9 1.39 8.28 6.28
N LYS A 10 2.00 8.47 5.12
CA LYS A 10 1.75 9.59 4.20
C LYS A 10 0.82 9.20 3.04
N TYR A 11 0.09 8.10 3.16
CA TYR A 11 -0.82 7.65 2.09
C TYR A 11 -2.09 8.48 2.13
N THR A 12 -2.30 9.33 1.12
CA THR A 12 -3.43 10.27 1.07
C THR A 12 -4.41 9.92 -0.06
N ASN A 13 -3.93 9.28 -1.13
CA ASN A 13 -4.71 8.95 -2.31
C ASN A 13 -5.25 7.50 -2.23
N PRO A 14 -6.55 7.31 -1.96
CA PRO A 14 -7.14 5.98 -1.83
C PRO A 14 -7.08 5.17 -3.13
N THR A 15 -7.16 5.83 -4.28
CA THR A 15 -7.11 5.17 -5.60
C THR A 15 -5.74 4.55 -5.84
N ILE A 16 -4.67 5.27 -5.49
CA ILE A 16 -3.30 4.77 -5.59
C ILE A 16 -3.07 3.64 -4.58
N LEU A 17 -3.53 3.81 -3.34
CA LEU A 17 -3.42 2.79 -2.30
C LEU A 17 -4.04 1.47 -2.74
N LYS A 18 -5.29 1.50 -3.24
CA LYS A 18 -6.01 0.32 -3.74
C LYS A 18 -5.28 -0.34 -4.90
N LYS A 19 -4.84 0.44 -5.90
CA LYS A 19 -4.06 -0.07 -7.03
C LYS A 19 -2.77 -0.76 -6.58
N VAL A 20 -2.07 -0.20 -5.60
CA VAL A 20 -0.84 -0.78 -5.06
C VAL A 20 -1.11 -2.08 -4.31
N ILE A 21 -2.14 -2.14 -3.47
CA ILE A 21 -2.54 -3.36 -2.76
C ILE A 21 -2.82 -4.49 -3.77
N THR A 22 -3.60 -4.21 -4.81
CA THR A 22 -3.89 -5.20 -5.87
C THR A 22 -2.65 -5.61 -6.65
N LYS A 23 -1.75 -4.67 -6.95
CA LYS A 23 -0.50 -4.94 -7.67
C LYS A 23 0.44 -5.84 -6.87
N LEU A 24 0.40 -5.76 -5.54
CA LEU A 24 1.15 -6.64 -4.65
C LEU A 24 0.53 -8.04 -4.53
N GLY A 25 -0.61 -8.29 -5.17
CA GLY A 25 -1.28 -9.59 -5.18
C GLY A 25 -2.14 -9.85 -3.94
N HIS A 26 -2.49 -8.81 -3.19
CA HIS A 26 -3.35 -8.94 -2.01
C HIS A 26 -4.79 -8.56 -2.36
N PRO A 27 -5.79 -9.40 -2.03
CA PRO A 27 -7.18 -8.98 -2.05
C PRO A 27 -7.40 -7.93 -0.94
N TYR A 28 -8.47 -7.15 -1.04
CA TYR A 28 -8.87 -6.24 0.03
C TYR A 28 -10.39 -6.14 0.11
N VAL A 29 -10.89 -5.71 1.27
CA VAL A 29 -12.28 -5.35 1.51
C VAL A 29 -12.31 -3.85 1.79
N GLU A 30 -13.18 -3.12 1.09
CA GLU A 30 -13.40 -1.70 1.32
C GLU A 30 -14.70 -1.51 2.10
N HIS A 31 -14.62 -0.77 3.20
CA HIS A 31 -15.76 -0.44 4.05
C HIS A 31 -16.18 1.00 3.76
N ASN A 32 -17.20 1.15 2.92
CA ASN A 32 -17.64 2.45 2.37
C ASN A 32 -17.99 3.50 3.44
N PHE A 33 -18.54 3.07 4.58
CA PHE A 33 -18.95 3.98 5.66
C PHE A 33 -17.78 4.74 6.30
N ASN A 34 -16.66 4.04 6.51
CA ASN A 34 -15.52 4.60 7.25
C ASN A 34 -14.30 4.84 6.34
N LYS A 35 -14.43 4.57 5.02
CA LYS A 35 -13.32 4.57 4.05
C LYS A 35 -12.16 3.68 4.50
N ASN A 36 -12.43 2.66 5.30
CA ASN A 36 -11.41 1.74 5.77
C ASN A 36 -11.13 0.67 4.71
N ILE A 37 -9.88 0.23 4.60
CA ILE A 37 -9.47 -0.83 3.68
C ILE A 37 -8.81 -1.93 4.50
N GLU A 38 -9.36 -3.14 4.46
CA GLU A 38 -8.82 -4.30 5.16
C GLU A 38 -8.14 -5.25 4.19
N VAL A 39 -6.92 -5.64 4.52
CA VAL A 39 -6.08 -6.53 3.71
C VAL A 39 -5.78 -7.79 4.51
N PRO A 40 -6.28 -8.97 4.10
CA PRO A 40 -5.90 -10.22 4.72
C PRO A 40 -4.44 -10.53 4.40
N LEU A 41 -3.63 -10.70 5.44
CA LEU A 41 -2.23 -11.13 5.32
C LEU A 41 -2.10 -12.65 5.14
N ASN A 42 -3.18 -13.40 5.38
CA ASN A 42 -3.25 -14.84 5.15
C ASN A 42 -4.08 -15.14 3.90
N SER A 43 -3.42 -15.60 2.83
CA SER A 43 -4.06 -16.06 1.59
C SER A 43 -4.41 -17.56 1.60
N SER A 44 -4.46 -18.18 2.77
CA SER A 44 -4.60 -19.64 2.85
C SER A 44 -6.06 -20.08 2.64
N LYS A 45 -6.35 -20.64 1.45
CA LYS A 45 -7.52 -21.52 1.25
C LYS A 45 -7.37 -22.87 1.99
N THR A 46 -6.20 -23.18 2.54
CA THR A 46 -5.81 -24.51 3.06
C THR A 46 -5.59 -24.56 4.58
N LEU A 47 -5.87 -23.50 5.33
CA LEU A 47 -5.90 -23.53 6.80
C LEU A 47 -7.34 -23.67 7.30
N LYS A 48 -8.04 -24.69 6.82
CA LYS A 48 -9.23 -25.24 7.48
C LYS A 48 -8.78 -26.15 8.62
N SER A 49 -8.15 -25.57 9.64
CA SER A 49 -8.11 -26.22 10.96
C SER A 49 -9.40 -25.82 11.66
N ASN A 50 -10.25 -26.80 11.97
CA ASN A 50 -11.54 -26.63 12.68
C ASN A 50 -11.41 -25.98 14.08
N ILE A 51 -10.20 -25.64 14.52
CA ILE A 51 -9.91 -25.03 15.82
C ILE A 51 -10.03 -23.49 15.78
N TYR A 52 -9.94 -22.86 14.61
CA TYR A 52 -10.01 -21.39 14.46
C TYR A 52 -11.06 -20.94 13.44
N SER A 53 -12.20 -21.63 13.41
CA SER A 53 -13.23 -21.50 12.38
C SER A 53 -13.94 -20.15 12.33
N ASN A 54 -13.82 -19.28 13.34
CA ASN A 54 -14.27 -17.90 13.30
C ASN A 54 -13.51 -17.06 14.34
N LEU A 55 -13.08 -15.85 13.95
CA LEU A 55 -12.86 -14.64 14.78
C LEU A 55 -11.51 -13.92 14.70
N ASN A 56 -10.41 -14.54 14.25
CA ASN A 56 -9.13 -13.80 14.12
C ASN A 56 -8.53 -13.98 12.72
N GLN A 57 -9.22 -13.41 11.72
CA GLN A 57 -8.59 -13.22 10.43
C GLN A 57 -7.51 -12.14 10.59
N ASN A 58 -6.28 -12.51 10.28
CA ASN A 58 -5.11 -11.63 10.38
C ASN A 58 -5.18 -10.54 9.31
N TYR A 59 -5.90 -9.47 9.65
CA TYR A 59 -6.07 -8.31 8.81
C TYR A 59 -5.09 -7.21 9.20
N LEU A 60 -4.57 -6.56 8.17
CA LEU A 60 -4.00 -5.22 8.28
C LEU A 60 -5.06 -4.25 7.76
N ALA A 61 -5.40 -3.26 8.58
CA ALA A 61 -6.38 -2.25 8.21
C ALA A 61 -5.69 -0.93 7.88
N PHE A 62 -6.12 -0.28 6.80
CA PHE A 62 -5.86 1.12 6.52
C PHE A 62 -7.06 1.92 6.99
N VAL A 63 -6.86 2.79 7.97
CA VAL A 63 -7.90 3.64 8.55
C VAL A 63 -7.59 5.08 8.19
N LEU A 64 -8.54 5.77 7.55
CA LEU A 64 -8.36 7.17 7.18
C LEU A 64 -8.45 8.05 8.44
N ASN A 65 -7.33 8.67 8.81
CA ASN A 65 -7.24 9.61 9.92
C ASN A 65 -6.94 11.01 9.37
N ASN A 66 -7.93 11.89 9.42
CA ASN A 66 -7.90 13.25 8.86
C ASN A 66 -7.63 13.26 7.34
N LEU A 67 -6.35 13.28 6.95
CA LEU A 67 -5.90 13.45 5.56
C LEU A 67 -5.09 12.27 5.04
N SER A 68 -4.66 11.35 5.91
CA SER A 68 -3.86 10.19 5.51
C SER A 68 -4.30 8.91 6.20
N TYR A 69 -3.99 7.79 5.58
CA TYR A 69 -4.24 6.48 6.14
C TYR A 69 -3.22 6.15 7.23
N SER A 70 -3.70 5.65 8.37
CA SER A 70 -2.90 4.92 9.34
C SER A 70 -3.03 3.42 9.07
N ILE A 71 -1.96 2.68 9.31
CA ILE A 71 -1.99 1.22 9.27
C ILE A 71 -2.21 0.69 10.69
N ILE A 72 -3.25 -0.10 10.88
CA ILE A 72 -3.54 -0.82 12.12
C ILE A 72 -3.19 -2.29 11.92
N THR A 73 -2.25 -2.81 12.70
CA THR A 73 -1.80 -4.20 12.63
C THR A 73 -1.20 -4.66 13.96
N ASP A 74 -1.22 -5.96 14.25
CA ASP A 74 -0.44 -6.54 15.34
C ASP A 74 1.01 -6.73 14.91
N SER A 75 1.84 -5.70 15.10
CA SER A 75 3.27 -5.75 14.72
C SER A 75 4.12 -6.62 15.66
N GLN A 76 3.58 -6.98 16.82
CA GLN A 76 4.25 -7.83 17.81
C GLN A 76 3.88 -9.31 17.65
N SER A 77 3.02 -9.65 16.69
CA SER A 77 2.66 -11.03 16.36
C SER A 77 3.89 -11.83 15.93
N TRP A 78 4.27 -12.81 16.76
CA TRP A 78 5.44 -13.67 16.55
C TRP A 78 5.32 -14.49 15.26
N THR A 79 4.11 -14.87 14.87
CA THR A 79 3.87 -15.72 13.68
C THR A 79 3.82 -14.93 12.38
N GLN A 80 3.65 -13.61 12.45
CA GLN A 80 3.34 -12.78 11.27
C GLN A 80 4.28 -11.58 11.10
N LYS A 81 5.11 -11.27 12.08
CA LYS A 81 6.03 -10.12 12.07
C LYS A 81 6.82 -10.00 10.76
N GLU A 82 7.39 -11.09 10.27
CA GLU A 82 8.16 -11.07 9.02
C GLU A 82 7.28 -10.74 7.80
N ARG A 83 6.10 -11.38 7.69
CA ARG A 83 5.16 -11.14 6.58
C ARG A 83 4.63 -9.71 6.59
N ILE A 84 4.26 -9.20 7.77
CA ILE A 84 3.80 -7.82 7.98
C ILE A 84 4.93 -6.87 7.56
N ASN A 85 6.16 -7.08 8.03
CA ASN A 85 7.29 -6.21 7.67
C ASN A 85 7.58 -6.22 6.16
N ILE A 86 7.53 -7.39 5.51
CA ILE A 86 7.71 -7.50 4.05
C ILE A 86 6.59 -6.75 3.32
N PHE A 87 5.34 -6.91 3.75
CA PHE A 87 4.20 -6.20 3.18
C PHE A 87 4.36 -4.69 3.34
N LEU A 88 4.62 -4.21 4.56
CA LEU A 88 4.83 -2.80 4.89
C LEU A 88 5.92 -2.18 4.02
N LYS A 89 7.07 -2.85 3.89
CA LYS A 89 8.17 -2.36 3.03
C LYS A 89 7.78 -2.30 1.56
N LYS A 90 7.05 -3.32 1.06
CA LYS A 90 6.61 -3.37 -0.34
C LYS A 90 5.56 -2.31 -0.65
N ILE A 91 4.58 -2.11 0.23
CA ILE A 91 3.52 -1.12 0.03
C ILE A 91 4.07 0.30 0.13
N GLU A 92 4.99 0.57 1.05
CA GLU A 92 5.65 1.88 1.15
C GLU A 92 6.38 2.25 -0.14
N LEU A 93 7.22 1.35 -0.65
CA LEU A 93 7.97 1.58 -1.88
C LEU A 93 7.04 1.74 -3.10
N ASN A 94 6.03 0.88 -3.25
CA ASN A 94 5.13 0.93 -4.40
C ASN A 94 4.16 2.10 -4.35
N TYR A 95 3.70 2.49 -3.15
CA TYR A 95 2.86 3.66 -2.96
C TYR A 95 3.63 4.93 -3.26
N GLY A 96 4.79 5.14 -2.62
CA GLY A 96 5.60 6.33 -2.86
C GLY A 96 5.95 6.48 -4.34
N TYR A 97 6.33 5.38 -4.98
CA TYR A 97 6.56 5.33 -6.42
C TYR A 97 5.33 5.75 -7.25
N SER A 98 4.16 5.17 -6.97
CA SER A 98 2.95 5.43 -7.75
C SER A 98 2.41 6.84 -7.54
N GLU A 99 2.52 7.35 -6.31
CA GLU A 99 2.17 8.72 -5.93
C GLU A 99 3.04 9.74 -6.66
N THR A 100 4.37 9.57 -6.64
CA THR A 100 5.30 10.47 -7.35
C THR A 100 5.03 10.52 -8.85
N ILE A 101 4.77 9.38 -9.48
CA ILE A 101 4.41 9.35 -10.91
C ILE A 101 3.10 10.09 -11.14
N THR A 102 2.08 9.85 -10.33
CA THR A 102 0.77 10.48 -10.51
C THR A 102 0.88 11.99 -10.38
N GLN A 103 1.56 12.49 -9.35
CA GLN A 103 1.79 13.93 -9.18
C GLN A 103 2.58 14.54 -10.34
N ALA A 104 3.58 13.85 -10.88
CA ALA A 104 4.32 14.34 -12.04
C ALA A 104 3.40 14.48 -13.27
N LEU A 105 2.54 13.48 -13.52
CA LEU A 105 1.56 13.53 -14.61
C LEU A 105 0.55 14.67 -14.41
N ASP A 106 0.05 14.85 -13.19
CA ASP A 106 -0.89 15.93 -12.84
C ASP A 106 -0.27 17.32 -13.04
N LEU A 107 1.04 17.45 -12.83
CA LEU A 107 1.81 18.67 -13.11
C LEU A 107 2.12 18.89 -14.61
N GLY A 108 1.59 18.03 -15.49
CA GLY A 108 1.76 18.11 -16.94
C GLY A 108 3.08 17.57 -17.45
N PHE A 109 3.82 16.80 -16.64
CA PHE A 109 4.96 16.06 -17.14
C PHE A 109 4.50 14.81 -17.90
N ILE A 110 5.22 14.48 -18.97
CA ILE A 110 5.07 13.23 -19.70
C ILE A 110 6.29 12.34 -19.42
N ARG A 111 6.04 11.04 -19.33
CA ARG A 111 7.09 10.04 -19.10
C ARG A 111 7.90 9.83 -20.38
N SER A 112 9.16 10.25 -20.36
CA SER A 112 10.07 10.21 -21.51
C SER A 112 10.84 8.90 -21.62
N LYS A 113 11.47 8.45 -20.52
CA LYS A 113 12.32 7.24 -20.51
C LYS A 113 12.25 6.48 -19.19
N VAL A 114 12.55 5.19 -19.24
CA VAL A 114 12.61 4.28 -18.10
C VAL A 114 13.90 3.50 -18.18
N PHE A 115 14.73 3.60 -17.16
CA PHE A 115 15.96 2.82 -17.05
C PHE A 115 15.86 1.92 -15.82
N THR A 116 15.95 0.62 -16.03
CA THR A 116 16.08 -0.37 -14.97
C THR A 116 17.56 -0.62 -14.72
N THR A 117 18.12 -0.02 -13.67
CA THR A 117 19.54 -0.17 -13.33
C THR A 117 19.71 -1.36 -12.38
N ASN A 118 20.42 -2.41 -12.85
CA ASN A 118 20.88 -3.57 -12.05
C ASN A 118 19.87 -4.14 -11.03
N LYS A 119 18.64 -4.43 -11.46
CA LYS A 119 17.54 -5.09 -10.72
C LYS A 119 17.10 -4.44 -9.39
N LYS A 120 17.79 -3.41 -8.89
CA LYS A 120 17.55 -2.78 -7.59
C LYS A 120 16.90 -1.41 -7.70
N ASN A 121 17.21 -0.63 -8.74
CA ASN A 121 16.74 0.75 -8.86
C ASN A 121 16.06 0.99 -10.21
N ASN A 122 14.94 1.71 -10.18
CA ASN A 122 14.27 2.19 -11.38
C ASN A 122 14.45 3.70 -11.47
N ARG A 123 14.93 4.18 -12.63
CA ARG A 123 15.06 5.61 -12.94
C ARG A 123 14.03 5.98 -13.99
N PHE A 124 13.26 7.03 -13.71
CA PHE A 124 12.25 7.57 -14.61
C PHE A 124 12.67 8.98 -15.01
N ILE A 125 12.60 9.26 -16.31
CA ILE A 125 12.82 10.60 -16.84
C ILE A 125 11.46 11.16 -17.25
N PHE A 126 11.11 12.29 -16.67
CA PHE A 126 9.92 13.07 -16.98
C PHE A 126 10.34 14.34 -17.73
N GLN A 127 9.54 14.74 -18.71
CA GLN A 127 9.76 15.97 -19.48
C GLN A 127 8.44 16.73 -19.59
N ARG A 128 8.51 18.05 -19.65
CA ARG A 128 7.35 18.93 -19.86
C ARG A 128 7.78 20.05 -20.80
N TYR A 129 6.95 20.38 -21.77
CA TYR A 129 7.13 21.55 -22.61
C TYR A 129 6.45 22.74 -21.93
N VAL A 130 7.14 23.89 -21.90
CA VAL A 130 6.58 25.14 -21.40
C VAL A 130 6.72 26.16 -22.53
N GLU A 131 5.58 26.67 -23.01
CA GLU A 131 5.56 27.77 -23.95
C GLU A 131 5.83 29.07 -23.19
N ILE A 132 6.85 29.81 -23.59
CA ILE A 132 7.17 31.13 -23.04
C ILE A 132 6.63 32.15 -24.05
N LYS A 133 5.61 32.90 -23.68
CA LYS A 133 5.16 34.05 -24.47
C LYS A 133 6.29 35.08 -24.48
N ARG A 134 6.81 35.38 -25.67
CA ARG A 134 7.72 36.51 -25.89
C ARG A 134 6.93 37.81 -26.01
#